data_AF-X1QAA3-F1
#
_entry.id   AF-X1QAA3-F1
#
_cell.length_a   1.000
_cell.length_b   1.000
_cell.length_c   1.000
_cell.angle_alpha   90.00
_cell.angle_beta   90.00
_cell.angle_gamma   90.00
#
_symmetry.space_group_name_H-M   'P 1'
#
loop_
_entity.id
_entity.type
_entity.pdbx_description
1 polymer ?
#
loop_
_entity_poly.entity_id
_entity_poly.type
_entity_poly.pdbx_seq_one_letter_code
_entity_poly.pdbx_strand_id
1 'polypeptide(L)'
;LKQLFFGVIKSPLVISGLFLYVISAAIWLVVLSAVDLSFAYPFIGLTYVMVLILSRFILKEDVNLIRWAGALIITIGVIVISRG
;
A
#
# COMPACT_ATOMS: atom_id res chain seq x y z
N LEU A 1 21.76 -3.46 19.36
CA LEU A 1 21.37 -2.45 18.33
C LEU A 1 22.33 -2.37 17.14
N LYS A 2 23.61 -2.03 17.31
CA LYS A 2 24.56 -1.87 16.18
C LYS A 2 24.70 -3.13 15.31
N GLN A 3 24.82 -4.32 15.91
CA GLN A 3 24.94 -5.59 15.16
C GLN A 3 23.65 -5.96 14.39
N LEU A 4 22.48 -5.60 14.93
CA LEU A 4 21.20 -5.76 14.22
C LEU A 4 21.13 -4.86 12.99
N PHE A 5 21.55 -3.61 13.11
CA PHE A 5 21.62 -2.67 11.98
C PHE A 5 22.52 -3.18 10.85
N PHE A 6 23.74 -3.62 11.16
CA PHE A 6 24.66 -4.15 10.15
C PHE A 6 24.19 -5.49 9.55
N GLY A 7 23.46 -6.31 10.31
CA GLY A 7 22.87 -7.56 9.81
C GLY A 7 21.69 -7.31 8.86
N VAL A 8 20.83 -6.33 9.17
CA VAL A 8 19.66 -5.97 8.36
C VAL A 8 20.08 -5.40 7.00
N ILE A 9 21.11 -4.54 6.96
CA ILE A 9 21.60 -3.95 5.71
C ILE A 9 22.21 -4.99 4.76
N LYS A 10 22.72 -6.12 5.29
CA LYS A 10 23.28 -7.21 4.47
C LYS A 10 22.24 -8.24 4.02
N SER A 11 21.00 -8.17 4.52
CA SER A 11 19.95 -9.11 4.14
C SER A 11 19.50 -8.85 2.70
N PRO A 12 19.62 -9.83 1.77
CA PRO A 12 19.19 -9.66 0.39
C PRO A 12 17.72 -9.27 0.28
N LEU A 13 16.87 -9.79 1.15
CA LEU A 13 15.44 -9.48 1.20
C LEU A 13 15.16 -8.02 1.61
N VAL A 14 15.96 -7.49 2.52
CA VAL A 14 15.83 -6.08 2.96
C VAL A 14 16.30 -5.16 1.84
N ILE A 15 17.44 -5.47 1.21
CA ILE A 15 17.94 -4.69 0.08
C ILE A 15 16.94 -4.72 -1.07
N SER A 16 16.37 -5.88 -1.40
CA SER A 16 15.35 -5.99 -2.45
C SER A 16 14.09 -5.19 -2.10
N GLY A 17 13.64 -5.26 -0.84
CA GLY A 17 12.51 -4.46 -0.36
C GLY A 17 12.77 -2.96 -0.47
N LEU A 18 13.98 -2.52 -0.11
CA LEU A 18 14.40 -1.13 -0.23
C LEU A 18 14.46 -0.67 -1.69
N PHE A 19 14.99 -1.51 -2.57
CA PHE A 19 15.02 -1.24 -4.01
C PHE A 19 13.62 -1.12 -4.60
N LEU A 20 12.70 -2.02 -4.23
CA LEU A 20 11.28 -1.93 -4.60
C LEU A 20 10.63 -0.65 -4.06
N TYR A 21 11.02 -0.20 -2.87
CA TYR A 21 10.54 1.05 -2.29
C TYR A 21 10.97 2.28 -3.10
N VAL A 22 12.22 2.30 -3.56
CA VAL A 22 12.73 3.36 -4.46
C VAL A 22 11.97 3.35 -5.79
N ILE A 23 11.73 2.18 -6.38
CA ILE A 23 10.92 2.05 -7.60
C ILE A 23 9.49 2.55 -7.37
N SER A 24 8.87 2.15 -6.26
CA SER A 24 7.53 2.59 -5.87
C SER A 24 7.45 4.12 -5.78
N ALA A 25 8.42 4.75 -5.13
CA ALA A 25 8.50 6.21 -5.04
C ALA A 25 8.65 6.87 -6.42
N ALA A 26 9.49 6.32 -7.30
CA ALA A 26 9.64 6.84 -8.67
C ALA A 26 8.33 6.73 -9.47
N ILE A 27 7.64 5.58 -9.40
CA ILE A 27 6.32 5.40 -10.04
C ILE A 27 5.32 6.40 -9.48
N TRP A 28 5.32 6.62 -8.17
CA TRP A 28 4.42 7.58 -7.54
C TRP A 28 4.66 9.02 -8.02
N LEU A 29 5.92 9.43 -8.17
CA LEU A 29 6.25 10.73 -8.75
C LEU A 29 5.77 10.86 -10.20
N VAL A 30 5.85 9.79 -11.00
CA VAL A 30 5.30 9.77 -12.37
C VAL A 30 3.78 9.94 -12.35
N VAL A 31 3.07 9.25 -11.45
CA VAL A 31 1.62 9.41 -11.29
C VAL A 31 1.27 10.86 -10.94
N LEU A 32 1.95 11.45 -9.96
CA LEU A 32 1.73 12.83 -9.54
C LEU A 32 2.12 13.87 -10.61
N SER A 33 2.96 13.51 -11.57
CA SER A 33 3.24 14.37 -12.73
C SER A 33 2.11 14.38 -13.77
N ALA A 34 1.23 13.39 -13.75
CA ALA A 34 0.16 13.19 -14.73
C ALA A 34 -1.23 13.54 -14.19
N VAL A 35 -1.45 13.48 -12.88
CA VAL A 35 -2.74 13.75 -12.24
C VAL A 35 -2.58 14.58 -10.96
N ASP A 36 -3.63 15.31 -10.61
CA ASP A 36 -3.65 16.10 -9.38
C ASP A 36 -3.59 15.21 -8.13
N LEU A 37 -2.91 15.72 -7.10
CA LEU A 37 -2.74 15.01 -5.83
C LEU A 37 -4.08 14.61 -5.20
N SER A 38 -5.08 15.48 -5.28
CA SER A 38 -6.44 15.24 -4.77
C SER A 38 -7.16 14.11 -5.49
N PHE A 39 -6.87 13.90 -6.77
CA PHE A 39 -7.39 12.78 -7.55
C PHE A 39 -6.63 11.48 -7.26
N ALA A 40 -5.30 11.54 -7.07
CA ALA A 40 -4.45 10.37 -6.84
C ALA A 40 -4.58 9.78 -5.41
N TYR A 41 -4.67 10.64 -4.39
CA TYR A 41 -4.68 10.22 -2.98
C TYR A 41 -5.79 9.23 -2.60
N PRO A 42 -7.04 9.35 -3.09
CA PRO A 42 -8.09 8.37 -2.83
C PRO A 42 -7.66 6.93 -3.18
N PHE A 43 -6.92 6.74 -4.27
CA PHE A 43 -6.46 5.41 -4.68
C PHE A 43 -5.48 4.77 -3.70
N ILE A 44 -4.78 5.56 -2.85
CA ILE A 44 -3.97 5.01 -1.75
C ILE A 44 -4.86 4.19 -0.80
N GLY A 45 -6.10 4.61 -0.54
CA GLY A 45 -7.05 3.85 0.26
C GLY A 45 -7.29 2.44 -0.29
N LEU A 46 -7.34 2.29 -1.62
CA LEU A 46 -7.51 0.97 -2.25
C LEU A 46 -6.31 0.04 -2.01
N THR A 47 -5.11 0.57 -1.74
CA THR A 47 -3.97 -0.28 -1.36
C THR A 47 -4.25 -1.04 -0.06
N TYR A 48 -4.93 -0.43 0.92
CA TYR A 48 -5.37 -1.13 2.12
C TYR A 48 -6.39 -2.23 1.82
N VAL A 49 -7.35 -1.96 0.94
CA VAL A 49 -8.33 -2.96 0.49
C VAL A 49 -7.62 -4.15 -0.15
N MET A 50 -6.63 -3.88 -1.01
CA MET A 50 -5.83 -4.92 -1.66
C MET A 50 -5.02 -5.72 -0.65
N VAL A 51 -4.33 -5.06 0.29
CA VAL A 51 -3.59 -5.73 1.38
C VAL A 51 -4.52 -6.61 2.20
N LEU A 52 -5.71 -6.13 2.54
CA LEU A 52 -6.70 -6.89 3.32
C LEU A 52 -7.18 -8.14 2.58
N ILE A 53 -7.42 -8.05 1.28
CA ILE A 53 -7.74 -9.20 0.41
C ILE A 53 -6.58 -10.19 0.40
N LEU A 54 -5.35 -9.72 0.15
CA LEU A 54 -4.16 -10.59 0.12
C LEU A 54 -3.89 -11.23 1.49
N SER A 55 -4.09 -10.50 2.59
CA SER A 55 -4.02 -11.03 3.96
C SER A 55 -4.98 -12.20 4.16
N ARG A 56 -6.24 -12.07 3.72
CA ARG A 56 -7.22 -13.16 3.88
C ARG A 56 -6.94 -14.36 2.97
N PHE A 57 -6.62 -14.13 1.69
CA PHE A 57 -6.55 -15.21 0.71
C PHE A 57 -5.16 -15.84 0.56
N ILE A 58 -4.09 -15.04 0.66
CA ILE A 58 -2.71 -15.53 0.50
C ILE A 58 -2.14 -15.91 1.87
N LEU A 59 -2.19 -14.99 2.82
CA LEU A 59 -1.62 -15.20 4.16
C LEU A 59 -2.55 -16.02 5.08
N LYS A 60 -3.82 -16.21 4.69
CA LYS A 60 -4.84 -16.93 5.44
C LYS A 60 -5.07 -16.37 6.84
N GLU A 61 -4.91 -15.06 6.99
CA GLU A 61 -5.16 -14.36 8.25
C GLU A 61 -6.67 -14.28 8.54
N ASP A 62 -7.03 -14.34 9.83
CA ASP A 62 -8.39 -14.07 10.27
C ASP A 62 -8.66 -12.57 10.31
N VAL A 63 -9.28 -12.10 9.22
CA VAL A 63 -9.69 -10.71 9.07
C VAL A 63 -11.10 -10.53 9.63
N ASN A 64 -11.20 -9.77 10.73
CA ASN A 64 -12.48 -9.43 11.36
C ASN A 64 -13.41 -8.69 10.37
N LEU A 65 -14.71 -8.97 10.47
CA LEU A 65 -15.80 -8.33 9.73
C LEU A 65 -15.77 -6.79 9.79
N ILE A 66 -15.33 -6.20 10.90
CA ILE A 66 -15.18 -4.74 11.03
C ILE A 66 -14.17 -4.20 10.01
N ARG A 67 -13.07 -4.93 9.75
CA ARG A 67 -12.07 -4.50 8.77
C ARG A 67 -12.60 -4.61 7.34
N TRP A 68 -13.46 -5.59 7.06
CA TRP A 68 -14.17 -5.71 5.79
C TRP A 68 -15.15 -4.57 5.57
N ALA A 69 -15.92 -4.19 6.60
CA ALA A 69 -16.80 -3.03 6.55
C ALA A 69 -16.00 -1.74 6.30
N GLY A 70 -14.86 -1.57 6.98
CA GLY A 70 -13.93 -0.45 6.71
C GLY A 70 -13.41 -0.43 5.28
N ALA A 71 -13.03 -1.59 4.72
CA ALA A 71 -12.60 -1.70 3.33
C ALA A 71 -13.71 -1.32 2.34
N LEU A 72 -14.96 -1.70 2.62
CA LEU A 72 -16.12 -1.29 1.82
C LEU A 72 -16.32 0.24 1.87
N ILE A 73 -16.22 0.85 3.05
CA ILE A 73 -16.33 2.30 3.22
C ILE A 73 -15.23 3.03 2.44
N ILE A 74 -13.99 2.56 2.53
CA ILE A 74 -12.86 3.11 1.75
C ILE A 74 -13.19 3.03 0.25
N THR A 75 -13.62 1.87 -0.22
CA THR A 75 -13.95 1.64 -1.65
C THR A 75 -15.04 2.60 -2.13
N ILE A 76 -16.11 2.76 -1.36
CA ILE A 76 -17.20 3.70 -1.66
C ILE A 76 -16.67 5.14 -1.68
N GLY A 77 -15.87 5.53 -0.70
CA GLY A 77 -15.26 6.86 -0.63
C GLY A 77 -14.41 7.18 -1.86
N VAL A 78 -13.61 6.22 -2.32
CA VAL A 78 -12.80 6.38 -3.54
C VAL A 78 -13.68 6.55 -4.78
N ILE A 79 -14.75 5.75 -4.92
CA ILE A 79 -15.70 5.87 -6.05
C ILE A 79 -16.40 7.23 -6.04
N VAL A 80 -16.75 7.77 -4.87
CA VAL A 80 -17.39 9.08 -4.78
C VAL A 80 -16.42 10.19 -5.18
N ILE A 81 -15.17 10.13 -4.69
CA ILE A 81 -14.18 11.17 -4.99
C ILE A 81 -13.73 11.10 -6.47
N SER A 82 -13.61 9.92 -7.06
CA SER A 82 -13.16 9.77 -8.46
C SER A 82 -14.19 10.21 -9.51
N ARG A 83 -15.42 10.54 -9.10
CA ARG A 83 -16.52 10.98 -9.97
C ARG A 83 -16.75 12.50 -9.96
N GLY A 84 -16.01 13.26 -9.16
CA GLY A 84 -16.01 14.73 -9.11
C GLY A 84 -14.66 15.30 -9.47
#